data_AF-A0A2S6A627-F1
#
_entry.id   AF-A0A2S6A627-F1
#
_cell.length_a   1.000
_cell.length_b   1.000
_cell.length_c   1.000
_cell.angle_alpha   90.00
_cell.angle_beta   90.00
_cell.angle_gamma   90.00
#
_symmetry.space_group_name_H-M   'P 1'
#
loop_
_entity.id
_entity.type
_entity.pdbx_description
1 polymer ?
#
loop_
_entity_poly.entity_id
_entity_poly.type
_entity_poly.pdbx_seq_one_letter_code
_entity_poly.pdbx_strand_id
1 'polypeptide(L)'
;MADSAPQGRTISIMRVDFDRALDAIQAATQFDWTWTVDDLPTFSERIGWQSSSPDDKNPSLTTNLDVNRTDASVLVDNTAKPDVRRPLEQMWFHASDVVLDDPSVQPELDHAFDDLAQRVFEMVGQRPTGWSLEPLRSLRWDLPTIVVTLYVSDEDVSVYLVSPEYQKWCDEIEASGDD
;
A
#
# COMPACT_ATOMS: atom_id res chain seq x y z
N MET A 1 -18.10 21.54 47.18
CA MET A 1 -18.31 21.89 45.76
C MET A 1 -17.05 21.45 45.03
N ALA A 2 -17.12 20.34 44.30
CA ALA A 2 -16.02 19.87 43.48
C ALA A 2 -16.16 20.53 42.12
N ASP A 3 -15.14 21.28 41.73
CA ASP A 3 -15.00 21.89 40.41
C ASP A 3 -14.48 20.81 39.45
N SER A 4 -15.32 20.46 38.47
CA SER A 4 -14.99 19.48 37.44
C SER A 4 -14.12 20.15 36.39
N ALA A 5 -12.82 19.80 36.37
CA ALA A 5 -11.93 20.16 35.28
C ALA A 5 -12.45 19.59 33.95
N PRO A 6 -12.38 20.34 32.83
CA PRO A 6 -12.72 19.80 31.52
C PRO A 6 -11.72 18.70 31.17
N GLN A 7 -12.23 17.49 30.96
CA GLN A 7 -11.46 16.41 30.35
C GLN A 7 -11.06 16.88 28.96
N GLY A 8 -9.77 17.16 28.77
CA GLY A 8 -9.22 17.37 27.45
C GLY A 8 -9.60 16.16 26.61
N ARG A 9 -10.37 16.41 25.55
CA ARG A 9 -10.58 15.43 24.49
C ARG A 9 -9.19 15.16 23.93
N THR A 10 -8.58 14.06 24.33
CA THR A 10 -7.40 13.55 23.63
C THR A 10 -7.85 13.40 22.18
N ILE A 11 -7.40 14.31 21.32
CA ILE A 11 -7.43 14.08 19.89
C ILE A 11 -6.58 12.83 19.73
N SER A 12 -7.21 11.70 19.42
CA SER A 12 -6.47 10.54 18.95
C SER A 12 -5.85 10.97 17.64
N ILE A 13 -4.61 11.42 17.70
CA ILE A 13 -3.86 11.81 16.50
C ILE A 13 -3.60 10.51 15.75
N MET A 14 -4.20 10.38 14.57
CA MET A 14 -3.91 9.30 13.64
C MET A 14 -2.41 9.23 13.38
N ARG A 15 -1.82 8.05 13.52
CA ARG A 15 -0.39 7.83 13.22
C ARG A 15 -0.18 7.56 11.75
N VAL A 16 0.98 7.97 11.26
CA VAL A 16 1.46 7.68 9.90
C VAL A 16 2.95 7.42 10.01
N ASP A 17 3.41 6.29 9.45
CA ASP A 17 4.83 5.93 9.45
C ASP A 17 5.44 6.17 8.05
N PHE A 18 5.66 7.45 7.73
CA PHE A 18 6.18 7.85 6.43
C PHE A 18 7.53 7.22 6.11
N ASP A 19 8.43 7.18 7.10
CA ASP A 19 9.81 6.77 6.88
C ASP A 19 9.87 5.27 6.53
N ARG A 20 9.17 4.41 7.28
CA ARG A 20 9.13 2.97 6.96
C ARG A 20 8.31 2.67 5.70
N ALA A 21 7.25 3.43 5.44
CA ALA A 21 6.51 3.30 4.18
C ALA A 21 7.40 3.65 2.97
N LEU A 22 8.18 4.72 3.06
CA LEU A 22 9.14 5.10 2.00
C LEU A 22 10.27 4.09 1.85
N ASP A 23 10.82 3.58 2.95
CA ASP A 23 11.84 2.53 2.89
C ASP A 23 11.31 1.27 2.19
N ALA A 24 10.05 0.88 2.46
CA ALA A 24 9.39 -0.24 1.79
C ALA A 24 9.21 0.02 0.29
N ILE A 25 8.72 1.20 -0.10
CA ILE A 25 8.56 1.58 -1.52
C ILE A 25 9.92 1.61 -2.20
N GLN A 26 10.93 2.25 -1.59
CA GLN A 26 12.28 2.33 -2.14
C GLN A 26 12.87 0.93 -2.34
N ALA A 27 12.79 0.07 -1.33
CA ALA A 27 13.26 -1.30 -1.43
C ALA A 27 12.55 -2.06 -2.56
N ALA A 28 11.23 -1.88 -2.70
CA ALA A 28 10.45 -2.50 -3.76
C ALA A 28 10.85 -2.00 -5.16
N THR A 29 11.13 -0.70 -5.33
CA THR A 29 11.62 -0.15 -6.61
C THR A 29 12.98 -0.68 -7.02
N GLN A 30 13.81 -1.07 -6.04
CA GLN A 30 15.16 -1.59 -6.23
C GLN A 30 15.24 -3.13 -6.18
N PHE A 31 14.11 -3.80 -5.98
CA PHE A 31 14.05 -5.25 -5.88
C PHE A 31 13.99 -5.86 -7.29
N ASP A 32 14.72 -6.97 -7.48
CA ASP A 32 14.75 -7.70 -8.74
C ASP A 32 13.57 -8.68 -8.78
N TRP A 33 12.37 -8.13 -9.00
CA TRP A 33 11.13 -8.90 -8.96
C TRP A 33 11.09 -9.95 -10.06
N THR A 34 10.79 -11.19 -9.66
CA THR A 34 10.30 -12.21 -10.59
C THR A 34 8.77 -12.19 -10.70
N TRP A 35 8.11 -11.42 -9.82
CA TRP A 35 6.67 -11.35 -9.64
C TRP A 35 6.08 -12.75 -9.39
N THR A 36 6.71 -13.48 -8.48
CA THR A 36 6.21 -14.78 -7.99
C THR A 36 6.17 -14.80 -6.47
N VAL A 37 5.37 -15.70 -5.90
CA VAL A 37 5.30 -15.86 -4.43
C VAL A 37 6.67 -16.17 -3.78
N ASP A 38 7.63 -16.68 -4.56
CA ASP A 38 9.00 -16.96 -4.11
C ASP A 38 9.78 -15.67 -3.76
N ASP A 39 9.35 -14.51 -4.26
CA ASP A 39 9.98 -13.22 -3.94
C ASP A 39 9.63 -12.75 -2.52
N LEU A 40 8.46 -13.15 -1.99
CA LEU A 40 7.91 -12.63 -0.73
C LEU A 40 8.83 -12.81 0.47
N PRO A 41 9.47 -13.98 0.72
CA PRO A 41 10.34 -14.15 1.88
C PRO A 41 11.57 -13.25 1.80
N THR A 42 12.23 -13.20 0.64
CA THR A 42 13.46 -12.41 0.43
C THR A 42 13.17 -10.92 0.53
N PHE A 43 12.07 -10.46 -0.06
CA PHE A 43 11.64 -9.07 0.05
C PHE A 43 11.30 -8.71 1.50
N SER A 44 10.50 -9.55 2.17
CA SER A 44 10.05 -9.30 3.55
C SER A 44 11.23 -9.21 4.51
N GLU A 45 12.19 -10.13 4.43
CA GLU A 45 13.39 -10.11 5.26
C GLU A 45 14.19 -8.81 5.09
N ARG A 46 14.33 -8.33 3.84
CA ARG A 46 15.09 -7.11 3.51
C ARG A 46 14.53 -5.85 4.19
N ILE A 47 13.21 -5.77 4.35
CA ILE A 47 12.54 -4.59 4.94
C ILE A 47 12.04 -4.82 6.37
N GLY A 48 12.37 -5.97 6.95
CA GLY A 48 12.00 -6.33 8.32
C GLY A 48 10.51 -6.69 8.49
N TRP A 49 9.85 -7.11 7.41
CA TRP A 49 8.49 -7.66 7.45
C TRP A 49 8.52 -9.15 7.74
N GLN A 50 7.38 -9.68 8.16
CA GLN A 50 7.17 -11.10 8.38
C GLN A 50 6.26 -11.64 7.27
N SER A 51 6.62 -12.76 6.67
CA SER A 51 5.79 -13.47 5.71
C SER A 51 5.37 -14.83 6.26
N SER A 52 4.16 -15.28 5.92
CA SER A 52 3.79 -16.68 6.10
C SER A 52 4.51 -17.59 5.08
N SER A 53 4.18 -18.88 5.08
CA SER A 53 4.84 -19.80 4.16
C SER A 53 4.50 -19.44 2.71
N PRO A 54 5.48 -19.40 1.78
CA PRO A 54 5.20 -19.22 0.36
C PRO A 54 4.41 -20.38 -0.25
N ASP A 55 4.21 -21.48 0.48
CA ASP A 55 3.33 -22.61 0.09
C ASP A 55 1.85 -22.35 0.44
N ASP A 56 1.55 -21.33 1.26
CA ASP A 56 0.19 -21.04 1.68
C ASP A 56 -0.63 -20.57 0.47
N LYS A 57 -1.85 -21.08 0.32
CA LYS A 57 -2.74 -20.67 -0.78
C LYS A 57 -2.93 -19.14 -0.83
N ASN A 58 -2.97 -18.52 0.34
CA ASN A 58 -3.08 -17.08 0.52
C ASN A 58 -1.95 -16.65 1.47
N PRO A 59 -0.77 -16.30 0.94
CA PRO A 59 0.33 -15.86 1.79
C PRO A 59 -0.06 -14.56 2.51
N SER A 60 0.26 -14.47 3.80
CA SER A 60 0.04 -13.26 4.59
C SER A 60 1.36 -12.56 4.86
N LEU A 61 1.31 -11.23 4.93
CA LEU A 61 2.43 -10.37 5.28
C LEU A 61 2.07 -9.56 6.54
N THR A 62 3.06 -9.31 7.38
CA THR A 62 2.95 -8.38 8.51
C THR A 62 4.09 -7.39 8.43
N THR A 63 3.75 -6.12 8.33
CA THR A 63 4.69 -5.02 8.24
C THR A 63 5.28 -4.69 9.61
N ASN A 64 6.35 -3.91 9.60
CA ASN A 64 6.95 -3.35 10.81
C ASN A 64 6.55 -1.87 11.01
N LEU A 65 5.52 -1.36 10.35
CA LEU A 65 5.12 0.05 10.48
C LEU A 65 4.54 0.34 11.87
N ASP A 66 4.79 1.55 12.40
CA ASP A 66 4.19 2.01 13.66
C ASP A 66 2.76 2.56 13.46
N VAL A 67 1.85 1.66 13.10
CA VAL A 67 0.42 1.90 12.88
C VAL A 67 -0.42 0.83 13.59
N ASN A 68 -1.72 1.05 13.72
CA ASN A 68 -2.65 0.16 14.43
C ASN A 68 -3.00 -1.13 13.65
N ARG A 69 -2.71 -1.16 12.35
CA ARG A 69 -2.94 -2.27 11.43
C ARG A 69 -1.67 -2.54 10.65
N THR A 70 -0.95 -3.56 11.08
CA THR A 70 0.33 -3.98 10.48
C THR A 70 0.15 -5.09 9.45
N ASP A 71 -1.08 -5.52 9.17
CA ASP A 71 -1.33 -6.50 8.12
C ASP A 71 -1.04 -5.90 6.73
N ALA A 72 -0.46 -6.74 5.88
CA ALA A 72 -0.30 -6.49 4.47
C ALA A 72 -0.91 -7.65 3.69
N SER A 73 -1.58 -7.32 2.61
CA SER A 73 -2.32 -8.27 1.80
C SER A 73 -1.61 -8.54 0.50
N VAL A 74 -1.78 -9.76 0.00
CA VAL A 74 -1.15 -10.24 -1.22
C VAL A 74 -2.22 -10.80 -2.15
N LEU A 75 -2.16 -10.39 -3.42
CA LEU A 75 -2.96 -10.93 -4.49
C LEU A 75 -2.06 -11.82 -5.36
N VAL A 76 -2.48 -13.08 -5.48
CA VAL A 76 -1.78 -14.12 -6.22
C VAL A 76 -2.75 -14.72 -7.22
N ASP A 77 -2.30 -14.88 -8.47
CA ASP A 77 -3.05 -15.65 -9.46
C ASP A 77 -3.03 -17.14 -9.06
N ASN A 78 -4.17 -17.61 -8.56
CA ASN A 78 -4.36 -19.00 -8.18
C ASN A 78 -4.87 -19.88 -9.33
N THR A 79 -5.04 -19.32 -10.53
CA THR A 79 -5.48 -20.04 -11.73
C THR A 79 -4.31 -20.59 -12.55
N ALA A 80 -3.09 -20.19 -12.20
CA ALA A 80 -1.86 -20.74 -12.76
C ALA A 80 -1.80 -22.28 -12.60
N LYS A 81 -1.26 -22.95 -13.63
CA LYS A 81 -1.07 -24.41 -13.61
C LYS A 81 -0.14 -24.80 -12.44
N PRO A 82 -0.32 -26.00 -11.85
CA PRO A 82 0.47 -26.43 -10.68
C PRO A 82 1.99 -26.50 -10.94
N ASP A 83 2.42 -26.57 -12.21
CA ASP A 83 3.83 -26.59 -12.61
C ASP A 83 4.44 -25.18 -12.80
N VAL A 84 3.64 -24.12 -12.67
CA VAL A 84 4.05 -22.72 -12.81
C VAL A 84 4.15 -22.11 -11.42
N ARG A 85 5.24 -21.39 -11.15
CA ARG A 85 5.36 -20.59 -9.91
C ARG A 85 4.19 -19.62 -9.85
N ARG A 86 3.53 -19.54 -8.70
CA ARG A 86 2.31 -18.74 -8.55
C ARG A 86 2.60 -17.27 -8.79
N PRO A 87 2.01 -16.64 -9.82
CA PRO A 87 2.23 -15.23 -10.12
C PRO A 87 1.77 -14.35 -8.97
N LEU A 88 2.65 -13.47 -8.52
CA LEU A 88 2.32 -12.39 -7.61
C LEU A 88 1.82 -11.21 -8.44
N GLU A 89 0.56 -10.84 -8.26
CA GLU A 89 -0.05 -9.74 -9.02
C GLU A 89 0.15 -8.41 -8.31
N GLN A 90 -0.04 -8.41 -6.99
CA GLN A 90 -0.01 -7.21 -6.17
C GLN A 90 0.23 -7.54 -4.70
N MET A 91 0.80 -6.58 -3.97
CA MET A 91 0.73 -6.51 -2.52
C MET A 91 0.35 -5.09 -2.07
N TRP A 92 -0.30 -4.97 -0.93
CA TRP A 92 -0.65 -3.67 -0.37
C TRP A 92 -0.56 -3.65 1.16
N PHE A 93 -0.32 -2.46 1.71
CA PHE A 93 -0.20 -2.24 3.15
C PHE A 93 -0.73 -0.86 3.56
N HIS A 94 -1.09 -0.73 4.84
CA HIS A 94 -1.51 0.53 5.45
C HIS A 94 -0.30 1.39 5.82
N ALA A 95 -0.25 2.64 5.36
CA ALA A 95 0.78 3.62 5.73
C ALA A 95 0.35 4.49 6.93
N SER A 96 -0.94 4.56 7.23
CA SER A 96 -1.52 5.22 8.40
C SER A 96 -2.23 4.24 9.33
N ASP A 97 -2.61 4.72 10.52
CA ASP A 97 -3.66 4.09 11.31
C ASP A 97 -4.93 3.96 10.46
N VAL A 98 -5.65 2.84 10.60
CA VAL A 98 -7.00 2.63 10.07
C VAL A 98 -8.00 3.15 11.10
N VAL A 99 -8.85 4.09 10.69
CA VAL A 99 -9.84 4.73 11.55
C VAL A 99 -11.22 4.49 10.96
N LEU A 100 -12.01 3.62 11.60
CA LEU A 100 -13.34 3.25 11.15
C LEU A 100 -14.40 4.22 11.68
N ASP A 101 -15.41 4.51 10.85
CA ASP A 101 -16.62 5.25 11.21
C ASP A 101 -16.38 6.67 11.77
N ASP A 102 -15.23 7.30 11.48
CA ASP A 102 -14.93 8.68 11.92
C ASP A 102 -14.57 9.58 10.73
N PRO A 103 -15.56 10.22 10.07
CA PRO A 103 -15.31 11.11 8.94
C PRO A 103 -14.54 12.38 9.34
N SER A 104 -14.36 12.66 10.64
CA SER A 104 -13.58 13.82 11.07
C SER A 104 -12.09 13.68 10.82
N VAL A 105 -11.61 12.46 10.55
CA VAL A 105 -10.21 12.16 10.23
C VAL A 105 -9.83 12.41 8.76
N GLN A 106 -10.83 12.66 7.88
CA GLN A 106 -10.58 12.82 6.45
C GLN A 106 -9.55 13.92 6.12
N PRO A 107 -9.60 15.12 6.73
CA PRO A 107 -8.58 16.14 6.46
C PRO A 107 -7.18 15.69 6.86
N GLU A 108 -7.03 14.96 7.98
CA GLU A 108 -5.75 14.39 8.39
C GLU A 108 -5.26 13.31 7.40
N LEU A 109 -6.15 12.46 6.89
CA LEU A 109 -5.84 11.46 5.86
C LEU A 109 -5.42 12.11 4.54
N ASP A 110 -6.13 13.14 4.09
CA ASP A 110 -5.80 13.88 2.87
C ASP A 110 -4.42 14.54 2.97
N HIS A 111 -4.12 15.15 4.13
CA HIS A 111 -2.80 15.72 4.40
C HIS A 111 -1.70 14.64 4.43
N ALA A 112 -1.95 13.51 5.08
CA ALA A 112 -1.01 12.39 5.10
C ALA A 112 -0.75 11.82 3.71
N PHE A 113 -1.79 11.70 2.89
CA PHE A 113 -1.68 11.28 1.50
C PHE A 113 -0.81 12.23 0.68
N ASP A 114 -1.06 13.54 0.79
CA ASP A 114 -0.29 14.55 0.05
C ASP A 114 1.18 14.60 0.48
N ASP A 115 1.46 14.47 1.78
CA ASP A 115 2.82 14.39 2.30
C ASP A 115 3.55 13.13 1.82
N LEU A 116 2.90 11.96 1.87
CA LEU A 116 3.49 10.71 1.37
C LEU A 116 3.73 10.78 -0.15
N ALA A 117 2.76 11.30 -0.91
CA ALA A 117 2.88 11.46 -2.35
C ALA A 117 4.03 12.39 -2.74
N GLN A 118 4.21 13.50 -2.02
CA GLN A 118 5.33 14.41 -2.23
C GLN A 118 6.67 13.72 -1.97
N ARG A 119 6.79 12.94 -0.90
CA ARG A 119 8.01 12.21 -0.59
C ARG A 119 8.31 11.09 -1.60
N VAL A 120 7.28 10.38 -2.09
CA VAL A 120 7.44 9.38 -3.17
C VAL A 120 7.90 10.07 -4.46
N PHE A 121 7.32 11.22 -4.80
CA PHE A 121 7.77 12.03 -5.93
C PHE A 121 9.26 12.40 -5.82
N GLU A 122 9.70 12.87 -4.65
CA GLU A 122 11.10 13.23 -4.41
C GLU A 122 12.04 12.02 -4.48
N MET A 123 11.62 10.89 -3.92
CA MET A 123 12.39 9.65 -3.92
C MET A 123 12.56 9.05 -5.32
N VAL A 124 11.49 9.01 -6.11
CA VAL A 124 11.51 8.43 -7.46
C VAL A 124 12.07 9.42 -8.48
N GLY A 125 11.92 10.72 -8.25
CA GLY A 125 12.38 11.78 -9.15
C GLY A 125 11.49 11.96 -10.39
N GLN A 126 10.28 11.41 -10.39
CA GLN A 126 9.31 11.55 -11.49
C GLN A 126 7.90 11.85 -10.96
N ARG A 127 7.11 12.60 -11.74
CA ARG A 127 5.70 12.86 -11.45
C ARG A 127 4.86 11.57 -11.56
N PRO A 128 3.71 11.49 -10.87
CA PRO A 128 2.74 10.42 -11.08
C PRO A 128 2.41 10.28 -12.57
N THR A 129 2.34 9.04 -13.06
CA THR A 129 1.96 8.70 -14.43
C THR A 129 0.44 8.52 -14.58
N GLY A 130 -0.27 8.27 -13.48
CA GLY A 130 -1.72 8.18 -13.43
C GLY A 130 -2.28 8.77 -12.14
N TRP A 131 -3.56 9.14 -12.16
CA TRP A 131 -4.31 9.60 -11.00
C TRP A 131 -5.80 9.32 -11.18
N SER A 132 -6.51 9.10 -10.06
CA SER A 132 -7.97 9.07 -10.04
C SER A 132 -8.51 9.92 -8.90
N LEU A 133 -9.74 10.40 -9.06
CA LEU A 133 -10.52 11.05 -8.00
C LEU A 133 -11.68 10.18 -7.52
N GLU A 134 -12.10 9.19 -8.31
CA GLU A 134 -13.23 8.31 -8.03
C GLU A 134 -12.88 6.84 -8.38
N PRO A 135 -13.36 5.85 -7.62
CA PRO A 135 -14.12 5.97 -6.37
C PRO A 135 -13.28 6.46 -5.19
N LEU A 136 -11.95 6.35 -5.27
CA LEU A 136 -11.00 6.82 -4.26
C LEU A 136 -9.94 7.68 -4.93
N ARG A 137 -9.44 8.70 -4.22
CA ARG A 137 -8.33 9.52 -4.69
C ARG A 137 -7.06 8.68 -4.69
N SER A 138 -6.38 8.64 -5.83
CA SER A 138 -5.15 7.87 -5.99
C SER A 138 -4.12 8.56 -6.87
N LEU A 139 -2.85 8.24 -6.63
CA LEU A 139 -1.71 8.64 -7.46
C LEU A 139 -0.88 7.41 -7.78
N ARG A 140 -0.54 7.24 -9.06
CA ARG A 140 0.16 6.07 -9.59
C ARG A 140 1.49 6.46 -10.23
N TRP A 141 2.52 5.66 -10.02
CA TRP A 141 3.81 5.74 -10.68
C TRP A 141 4.13 4.41 -11.35
N ASP A 142 4.16 4.44 -12.68
CA ASP A 142 4.59 3.31 -13.48
C ASP A 142 6.12 3.35 -13.59
N LEU A 143 6.79 2.44 -12.87
CA LEU A 143 8.24 2.29 -12.86
C LEU A 143 8.65 1.05 -13.66
N PRO A 144 9.94 0.92 -14.07
CA PRO A 144 10.36 -0.17 -14.94
C PRO A 144 10.10 -1.58 -14.38
N THR A 145 10.21 -1.75 -13.07
CA THR A 145 10.12 -3.06 -12.40
C THR A 145 8.86 -3.24 -11.56
N ILE A 146 8.12 -2.17 -11.30
CA ILE A 146 7.00 -2.13 -10.37
C ILE A 146 6.08 -0.95 -10.67
N VAL A 147 4.80 -1.09 -10.37
CA VAL A 147 3.86 0.04 -10.31
C VAL A 147 3.56 0.33 -8.85
N VAL A 148 3.73 1.59 -8.45
CA VAL A 148 3.44 2.06 -7.09
C VAL A 148 2.18 2.91 -7.16
N THR A 149 1.17 2.57 -6.36
CA THR A 149 -0.06 3.37 -6.26
C THR A 149 -0.31 3.74 -4.81
N LEU A 150 -0.54 5.02 -4.55
CA LEU A 150 -1.04 5.50 -3.27
C LEU A 150 -2.56 5.66 -3.37
N TYR A 151 -3.27 5.24 -2.34
CA TYR A 151 -4.70 5.48 -2.17
C TYR A 151 -4.95 6.21 -0.87
N VAL A 152 -5.96 7.08 -0.88
CA VAL A 152 -6.61 7.56 0.34
C VAL A 152 -8.08 7.16 0.31
N SER A 153 -8.49 6.46 1.35
CA SER A 153 -9.87 6.10 1.64
C SER A 153 -10.44 7.03 2.73
N ASP A 154 -11.66 6.77 3.16
CA ASP A 154 -12.25 7.37 4.36
C ASP A 154 -11.75 6.72 5.66
N GLU A 155 -10.96 5.65 5.56
CA GLU A 155 -10.44 4.88 6.71
C GLU A 155 -8.93 5.02 6.87
N ASP A 156 -8.16 5.16 5.78
CA ASP A 156 -6.70 5.04 5.79
C ASP A 156 -6.00 5.60 4.54
N VAL A 157 -4.68 5.74 4.65
CA VAL A 157 -3.75 5.89 3.51
C VAL A 157 -3.05 4.55 3.30
N SER A 158 -3.13 4.01 2.08
CA SER A 158 -2.54 2.72 1.73
C SER A 158 -1.61 2.81 0.52
N VAL A 159 -0.66 1.89 0.49
CA VAL A 159 0.34 1.76 -0.57
C VAL A 159 0.16 0.42 -1.26
N TYR A 160 0.10 0.47 -2.58
CA TYR A 160 -0.04 -0.68 -3.45
C TYR A 160 1.23 -0.82 -4.28
N LEU A 161 1.72 -2.05 -4.36
CA LEU A 161 2.90 -2.47 -5.07
C LEU A 161 2.46 -3.55 -6.06
N VAL A 162 2.42 -3.20 -7.34
CA VAL A 162 1.71 -3.96 -8.38
C VAL A 162 2.68 -4.40 -9.48
N SER A 163 2.50 -5.63 -9.97
CA SER A 163 3.23 -6.13 -11.13
C SER A 163 2.94 -5.29 -12.35
N PRO A 164 3.97 -4.84 -13.12
CA PRO A 164 3.73 -4.11 -14.36
C PRO A 164 2.93 -4.89 -15.40
N GLU A 165 2.99 -6.22 -15.40
CA GLU A 165 2.17 -7.06 -16.30
C GLU A 165 0.70 -7.05 -15.88
N TYR A 166 0.45 -7.24 -14.58
CA TYR A 166 -0.90 -7.19 -14.02
C TYR A 166 -1.53 -5.80 -14.20
N GLN A 167 -0.77 -4.71 -13.96
CA GLN A 167 -1.28 -3.36 -14.16
C GLN A 167 -1.72 -3.11 -15.61
N LYS A 168 -0.95 -3.61 -16.61
CA LYS A 168 -1.35 -3.47 -18.02
C LYS A 168 -2.65 -4.19 -18.32
N TRP A 169 -2.83 -5.39 -17.77
CA TRP A 169 -4.09 -6.13 -17.90
C TRP A 169 -5.26 -5.37 -17.27
N CYS A 170 -5.07 -4.76 -16.09
CA CYS A 170 -6.08 -3.88 -15.49
C CYS A 170 -6.41 -2.67 -16.38
N ASP A 171 -5.39 -1.97 -16.88
CA ASP A 171 -5.55 -0.81 -17.75
C ASP A 171 -6.31 -1.16 -19.06
N GLU A 172 -6.06 -2.35 -19.62
CA GLU A 172 -6.77 -2.87 -20.80
C GLU A 172 -8.25 -3.15 -20.52
N ILE A 173 -8.56 -3.72 -19.35
CA ILE A 173 -9.94 -3.99 -18.94
C ILE A 173 -10.71 -2.69 -18.73
N GLU A 174 -10.11 -1.73 -18.02
CA GLU A 174 -10.71 -0.41 -17.80
C GLU A 174 -11.00 0.29 -19.14
N ALA A 175 -10.05 0.27 -20.08
CA ALA A 175 -10.25 0.83 -21.41
C ALA A 175 -11.36 0.11 -22.22
N SER A 176 -11.59 -1.17 -21.97
CA SER A 176 -12.63 -1.96 -22.66
C SER A 176 -14.03 -1.82 -22.06
N GLY A 177 -14.15 -1.35 -20.82
CA GLY A 177 -15.42 -1.17 -20.11
C GLY A 177 -16.15 0.14 -20.43
N ASP A 178 -15.55 1.03 -21.23
CA ASP A 178 -16.06 2.35 -21.60
C ASP A 178 -16.71 2.39 -23.01
N ASP A 179 -16.95 1.23 -23.66
CA ASP A 179 -17.64 1.12 -24.98
C ASP A 179 -19.16 0.90 -24.89
#